data_AF-H5XCV4-F1
#
_entry.id   AF-H5XCV4-F1
#
_cell.length_a   1.000
_cell.length_b   1.000
_cell.length_c   1.000
_cell.angle_alpha   90.00
_cell.angle_beta   90.00
_cell.angle_gamma   90.00
#
_symmetry.space_group_name_H-M   'P 1'
#
loop_
_entity.id
_entity.type
_entity.pdbx_description
1 polymer ?
#
loop_
_entity_poly.entity_id
_entity_poly.type
_entity_poly.pdbx_seq_one_letter_code
_entity_poly.pdbx_strand_id
1 'polypeptide(L)'
;MPHVVFHVSGHPDDVLLFKGEMLHNDLQWPDVKVVSVVTTAGDAGRVDDWWWAREHGLVDSLRVGKREDFTPIPITVGGHTVMCYRAGSWRAWFLRLPDGNVDGSGFASTGFQSLPKLRDGQLSGMDSLPTAAIPAQHYSSWADVVRTLRAIVSLERRGATNPHPWVNASDYNRARNPEDHPDHYATADALRSFLGQDGCNRAWWVSYDTADRPANLSGTTLANKRRLYYDGYVDLTTRIMGRKPPECDAEWNRWGARDYWREETV
;
A
#
# COMPACT_ATOMS: atom_id res chain seq x y z
N MET A 1 -15.70 10.64 -17.23
CA MET A 1 -14.73 10.57 -16.12
C MET A 1 -14.63 9.11 -15.69
N PRO A 2 -13.44 8.59 -15.38
CA PRO A 2 -13.29 7.16 -15.10
C PRO A 2 -13.93 6.78 -13.74
N HIS A 3 -14.27 5.51 -13.58
CA HIS A 3 -14.41 4.91 -12.26
C HIS A 3 -13.10 5.07 -11.48
N VAL A 4 -13.16 5.07 -10.15
CA VAL A 4 -11.97 4.98 -9.31
C VAL A 4 -11.99 3.72 -8.46
N VAL A 5 -10.83 3.08 -8.33
CA VAL A 5 -10.57 1.96 -7.43
C VAL A 5 -9.31 2.25 -6.63
N PHE A 6 -9.30 1.85 -5.37
CA PHE A 6 -8.20 2.08 -4.46
C PHE A 6 -7.54 0.77 -4.04
N HIS A 7 -6.21 0.79 -3.96
CA HIS A 7 -5.38 -0.27 -3.38
C HIS A 7 -4.54 0.33 -2.26
N VAL A 8 -4.88 0.03 -1.01
CA VAL A 8 -4.20 0.60 0.16
C VAL A 8 -3.41 -0.50 0.87
N SER A 9 -2.16 -0.19 1.20
CA SER A 9 -1.19 -1.15 1.75
C SER A 9 -0.41 -0.57 2.92
N GLY A 10 0.07 -1.46 3.80
CA GLY A 10 1.01 -1.12 4.85
C GLY A 10 2.37 -0.77 4.25
N HIS A 11 2.87 -1.63 3.36
CA HIS A 11 4.17 -1.56 2.71
C HIS A 11 4.06 -1.59 1.17
N PRO A 12 5.12 -1.21 0.44
CA PRO A 12 5.06 -1.10 -1.02
C PRO A 12 4.77 -2.39 -1.80
N ASP A 13 5.13 -3.56 -1.28
CA ASP A 13 4.93 -4.86 -1.96
C ASP A 13 3.63 -5.56 -1.59
N ASP A 14 2.94 -5.20 -0.49
CA ASP A 14 1.71 -5.89 -0.05
C ASP A 14 0.66 -6.01 -1.17
N VAL A 15 0.52 -4.96 -1.99
CA VAL A 15 -0.44 -4.98 -3.11
C VAL A 15 -0.05 -5.99 -4.18
N LEU A 16 1.24 -6.21 -4.39
CA LEU A 16 1.77 -7.14 -5.37
C LEU A 16 1.69 -8.58 -4.86
N LEU A 17 1.92 -8.78 -3.56
CA LEU A 17 1.96 -10.10 -2.92
C LEU A 17 0.57 -10.64 -2.56
N PHE A 18 -0.38 -9.81 -2.13
CA PHE A 18 -1.67 -10.27 -1.60
C PHE A 18 -2.88 -9.90 -2.44
N LYS A 19 -2.71 -9.00 -3.42
CA LYS A 19 -3.81 -8.37 -4.20
C LYS A 19 -3.45 -8.21 -5.69
N GLY A 20 -2.33 -8.78 -6.12
CA GLY A 20 -1.66 -8.36 -7.34
C GLY A 20 -2.37 -8.79 -8.63
N GLU A 21 -3.19 -9.84 -8.58
CA GLU A 21 -4.06 -10.22 -9.69
C GLU A 21 -5.14 -9.15 -9.91
N MET A 22 -5.81 -8.73 -8.82
CA MET A 22 -6.84 -7.70 -8.86
C MET A 22 -6.26 -6.37 -9.34
N LEU A 23 -5.10 -5.97 -8.80
CA LEU A 23 -4.39 -4.77 -9.25
C LEU A 23 -4.07 -4.84 -10.75
N HIS A 24 -3.56 -5.98 -11.23
CA HIS A 24 -3.27 -6.15 -12.65
C HIS A 24 -4.51 -5.96 -13.50
N ASN A 25 -5.62 -6.60 -13.10
CA ASN A 25 -6.90 -6.49 -13.80
C ASN A 25 -7.38 -5.05 -13.82
N ASP A 26 -7.47 -4.37 -12.68
CA ASP A 26 -7.92 -2.98 -12.59
C ASP A 26 -7.13 -2.03 -13.51
N LEU A 27 -5.82 -2.25 -13.63
CA LEU A 27 -4.97 -1.47 -14.54
C LEU A 27 -5.35 -1.65 -16.02
N GLN A 28 -5.86 -2.82 -16.43
CA GLN A 28 -6.23 -3.08 -17.83
C GLN A 28 -7.50 -2.39 -18.28
N TRP A 29 -8.35 -1.90 -17.37
CA TRP A 29 -9.64 -1.33 -17.75
C TRP A 29 -9.46 0.12 -18.22
N PRO A 30 -9.98 0.48 -19.41
CA PRO A 30 -9.74 1.80 -19.99
C PRO A 30 -10.40 2.94 -19.20
N ASP A 31 -11.55 2.66 -18.58
CA ASP A 31 -12.35 3.64 -17.85
C ASP A 31 -12.16 3.57 -16.32
N VAL A 32 -11.06 2.98 -15.85
CA VAL A 32 -10.72 2.89 -14.42
C VAL A 32 -9.45 3.69 -14.13
N LYS A 33 -9.55 4.54 -13.11
CA LYS A 33 -8.41 5.16 -12.45
C LYS A 33 -8.02 4.31 -11.23
N VAL A 34 -6.79 3.80 -11.23
CA VAL A 34 -6.24 3.01 -10.12
C VAL A 34 -5.46 3.93 -9.17
N VAL A 35 -5.79 3.90 -7.89
CA VAL A 35 -5.12 4.72 -6.87
C VAL A 35 -4.49 3.81 -5.83
N SER A 36 -3.16 3.69 -5.86
CA SER A 36 -2.40 3.02 -4.81
C SER A 36 -2.04 3.99 -3.70
N VAL A 37 -2.18 3.59 -2.44
CA VAL A 37 -1.78 4.37 -1.26
C VAL A 37 -0.98 3.46 -0.32
N VAL A 38 0.20 3.89 0.09
CA VAL A 38 1.06 3.14 1.01
C VAL A 38 1.30 3.97 2.26
N THR A 39 1.00 3.39 3.43
CA THR A 39 1.09 4.11 4.71
C THR A 39 2.51 4.21 5.23
N THR A 40 3.25 3.09 5.23
CA THR A 40 4.63 3.07 5.74
C THR A 40 5.63 3.10 4.60
N ALA A 41 6.87 3.43 4.90
CA ALA A 41 7.96 3.37 3.94
C ALA A 41 8.45 1.92 3.70
N GLY A 42 8.09 0.98 4.57
CA GLY A 42 8.66 -0.36 4.53
C GLY A 42 10.18 -0.35 4.71
N ASP A 43 10.71 0.54 5.55
CA ASP A 43 12.15 0.77 5.67
C ASP A 43 12.89 -0.33 6.40
N ALA A 44 12.19 -1.18 7.17
CA ALA A 44 12.78 -2.24 7.98
C ALA A 44 13.96 -1.76 8.86
N GLY A 45 13.93 -0.49 9.28
CA GLY A 45 14.99 0.16 10.04
C GLY A 45 16.27 0.44 9.26
N ARG A 46 16.27 0.23 7.95
CA ARG A 46 17.45 0.34 7.08
C ARG A 46 17.65 1.79 6.65
N VAL A 47 18.91 2.15 6.45
CA VAL A 47 19.35 3.51 6.09
C VAL A 47 20.11 3.55 4.76
N ASP A 48 20.01 2.48 3.97
CA ASP A 48 20.75 2.27 2.73
C ASP A 48 19.86 2.38 1.47
N ASP A 49 18.99 3.39 1.44
CA ASP A 49 18.02 3.65 0.35
C ASP A 49 16.98 2.54 0.10
N TRP A 50 16.92 1.54 0.98
CA TRP A 50 16.00 0.42 0.86
C TRP A 50 14.53 0.82 0.67
N TRP A 51 14.00 1.67 1.54
CA TRP A 51 12.62 2.13 1.44
C TRP A 51 12.36 2.88 0.12
N TRP A 52 13.34 3.65 -0.35
CA TRP A 52 13.26 4.38 -1.61
C TRP A 52 13.20 3.42 -2.79
N ALA A 53 13.99 2.35 -2.75
CA ALA A 53 13.97 1.29 -3.75
C ALA A 53 12.61 0.58 -3.79
N ARG A 54 12.03 0.22 -2.64
CA ARG A 54 10.69 -0.40 -2.55
C ARG A 54 9.60 0.50 -3.11
N GLU A 55 9.60 1.79 -2.72
CA GLU A 55 8.65 2.80 -3.23
C GLU A 55 8.70 2.87 -4.76
N HIS A 56 9.90 3.02 -5.33
CA HIS A 56 10.07 3.10 -6.78
C HIS A 56 9.71 1.77 -7.46
N GLY A 57 10.01 0.63 -6.84
CA GLY A 57 9.61 -0.69 -7.33
C GLY A 57 8.09 -0.82 -7.48
N LEU A 58 7.29 -0.31 -6.53
CA LEU A 58 5.84 -0.30 -6.68
C LEU A 58 5.40 0.62 -7.83
N VAL A 59 5.98 1.82 -7.93
CA VAL A 59 5.69 2.75 -9.04
C VAL A 59 6.00 2.09 -10.39
N ASP A 60 7.11 1.36 -10.50
CA ASP A 60 7.46 0.66 -11.73
C ASP A 60 6.53 -0.51 -12.03
N SER A 61 6.04 -1.20 -10.99
CA SER A 61 5.01 -2.24 -11.14
C SER A 61 3.73 -1.68 -11.77
N LEU A 62 3.29 -0.48 -11.36
CA LEU A 62 2.16 0.20 -11.99
C LEU A 62 2.45 0.55 -13.45
N ARG A 63 3.66 1.04 -13.77
CA ARG A 63 4.11 1.31 -15.14
C ARG A 63 4.20 0.04 -15.99
N VAL A 64 4.63 -1.08 -15.41
CA VAL A 64 4.66 -2.40 -16.07
C VAL A 64 3.24 -2.87 -16.35
N GLY A 65 2.33 -2.77 -15.37
CA GLY A 65 0.92 -3.13 -15.53
C GLY A 65 0.21 -2.27 -16.58
N LYS A 66 0.48 -0.96 -16.61
CA LYS A 66 -0.02 -0.02 -17.61
C LYS A 66 1.04 1.02 -17.96
N ARG A 67 1.59 0.89 -19.17
CA ARG A 67 2.68 1.73 -19.65
C ARG A 67 2.19 3.16 -19.90
N GLU A 68 2.52 4.03 -18.98
CA GLU A 68 2.25 5.47 -19.04
C GLU A 68 3.43 6.23 -18.44
N ASP A 69 3.68 7.42 -18.97
CA ASP A 69 4.58 8.36 -18.32
C ASP A 69 3.92 8.90 -17.05
N PHE A 70 4.74 9.14 -16.02
CA PHE A 70 4.27 9.66 -14.75
C PHE A 70 5.15 10.81 -14.27
N THR A 71 4.59 11.62 -13.37
CA THR A 71 5.31 12.72 -12.73
C THR A 71 5.25 12.57 -11.21
N PRO A 72 6.37 12.58 -10.48
CA PRO A 72 6.37 12.70 -9.02
C PRO A 72 6.00 14.14 -8.63
N ILE A 73 4.99 14.29 -7.79
CA ILE A 73 4.46 15.59 -7.38
C ILE A 73 4.17 15.54 -5.86
N PRO A 74 4.82 16.38 -5.04
CA PRO A 74 4.39 16.61 -3.67
C PRO A 74 3.03 17.31 -3.65
N ILE A 75 2.04 16.75 -2.94
CA ILE A 75 0.70 17.33 -2.83
C ILE A 75 0.33 17.48 -1.36
N THR A 76 -0.12 18.69 -0.98
CA THR A 76 -0.67 18.92 0.35
C THR A 76 -2.08 18.37 0.45
N VAL A 77 -2.28 17.39 1.33
CA VAL A 77 -3.55 16.70 1.56
C VAL A 77 -3.67 16.33 3.03
N GLY A 78 -4.84 16.58 3.63
CA GLY A 78 -5.06 16.33 5.06
C GLY A 78 -4.20 17.18 6.01
N GLY A 79 -3.51 18.22 5.51
CA GLY A 79 -2.56 19.03 6.28
C GLY A 79 -1.09 18.62 6.12
N HIS A 80 -0.81 17.55 5.37
CA HIS A 80 0.53 17.01 5.16
C HIS A 80 0.93 17.07 3.69
N THR A 81 2.20 17.27 3.41
CA THR A 81 2.75 17.17 2.04
C THR A 81 3.14 15.73 1.77
N VAL A 82 2.39 15.05 0.90
CA VAL A 82 2.54 13.62 0.59
C VAL A 82 3.04 13.47 -0.84
N MET A 83 3.97 12.54 -1.09
CA MET A 83 4.44 12.26 -2.45
C MET A 83 3.36 11.52 -3.23
N CYS A 84 3.02 12.02 -4.42
CA CYS A 84 2.15 11.37 -5.38
C CYS A 84 2.86 11.18 -6.72
N TYR A 85 2.96 9.94 -7.19
CA TYR A 85 3.35 9.63 -8.58
C TYR A 85 2.10 9.62 -9.44
N ARG A 86 2.07 10.49 -10.46
CA ARG A 86 0.87 10.78 -11.25
C ARG A 86 1.02 10.38 -12.72
N ALA A 87 0.32 9.35 -13.15
CA ALA A 87 0.18 8.97 -14.56
C ALA A 87 -1.17 9.42 -15.16
N GLY A 88 -1.55 8.94 -16.33
CA GLY A 88 -2.87 9.22 -16.92
C GLY A 88 -3.99 8.50 -16.17
N SER A 89 -3.84 7.19 -16.00
CA SER A 89 -4.85 6.28 -15.43
C SER A 89 -4.49 5.73 -14.05
N TRP A 90 -3.30 6.00 -13.51
CA TRP A 90 -2.96 5.56 -12.16
C TRP A 90 -2.29 6.63 -11.30
N ARG A 91 -2.38 6.45 -9.98
CA ARG A 91 -1.77 7.27 -8.92
C ARG A 91 -1.08 6.35 -7.92
N ALA A 92 0.03 6.78 -7.34
CA ALA A 92 0.64 6.14 -6.18
C ALA A 92 1.02 7.17 -5.13
N TRP A 93 0.43 7.06 -3.94
CA TRP A 93 0.63 7.96 -2.80
C TRP A 93 1.47 7.27 -1.72
N PHE A 94 2.47 7.97 -1.18
CA PHE A 94 3.37 7.44 -0.16
C PHE A 94 3.43 8.39 1.03
N LEU A 95 2.86 7.95 2.16
CA LEU A 95 2.92 8.71 3.43
C LEU A 95 4.31 8.59 4.07
N ARG A 96 5.04 7.50 3.78
CA ARG A 96 6.40 7.22 4.26
C ARG A 96 6.53 7.22 5.79
N LEU A 97 5.50 6.75 6.50
CA LEU A 97 5.59 6.55 7.94
C LEU A 97 6.60 5.43 8.26
N PRO A 98 7.33 5.48 9.39
CA PRO A 98 8.20 4.39 9.83
C PRO A 98 7.52 3.02 9.84
N ASP A 99 8.24 2.02 9.34
CA ASP A 99 7.89 0.61 9.44
C ASP A 99 7.88 0.16 10.91
N GLY A 100 6.83 -0.56 11.28
CA GLY A 100 6.57 -1.00 12.63
C GLY A 100 7.35 -2.24 13.08
N ASN A 101 8.18 -2.84 12.24
CA ASN A 101 8.76 -4.16 12.47
C ASN A 101 7.66 -5.25 12.59
N VAL A 102 8.07 -6.52 12.52
CA VAL A 102 7.16 -7.68 12.56
C VAL A 102 6.27 -7.74 13.80
N ASP A 103 6.67 -7.08 14.89
CA ASP A 103 5.99 -7.07 16.19
C ASP A 103 5.37 -5.69 16.56
N GLY A 104 5.46 -4.69 15.67
CA GLY A 104 4.94 -3.34 15.93
C GLY A 104 5.84 -2.48 16.82
N SER A 105 7.01 -2.96 17.22
CA SER A 105 7.95 -2.21 18.07
C SER A 105 8.67 -1.06 17.36
N GLY A 106 8.67 -1.03 16.04
CA GLY A 106 9.46 -0.12 15.21
C GLY A 106 10.96 -0.42 15.27
N PHE A 107 11.77 0.47 14.71
CA PHE A 107 13.22 0.31 14.64
C PHE A 107 13.96 1.43 15.37
N ALA A 108 15.16 1.15 15.87
CA ALA A 108 15.99 2.15 16.56
C ALA A 108 16.31 3.36 15.67
N SER A 109 16.55 3.14 14.37
CA SER A 109 16.84 4.19 13.38
C SER A 109 15.67 5.16 13.16
N THR A 110 14.44 4.74 13.46
CA THR A 110 13.23 5.58 13.39
C THR A 110 12.73 6.00 14.77
N GLY A 111 13.53 5.80 15.83
CA GLY A 111 13.16 6.14 17.21
C GLY A 111 12.07 5.24 17.78
N PHE A 112 11.94 4.00 17.29
CA PHE A 112 10.90 3.04 17.66
C PHE A 112 9.47 3.55 17.41
N GLN A 113 9.32 4.48 16.47
CA GLN A 113 8.02 4.93 15.99
C GLN A 113 7.39 3.83 15.13
N SER A 114 6.08 3.64 15.29
CA SER A 114 5.32 2.70 14.46
C SER A 114 3.85 3.09 14.39
N LEU A 115 3.21 2.73 13.29
CA LEU A 115 1.79 2.99 13.08
C LEU A 115 0.87 2.33 14.14
N PRO A 116 1.07 1.06 14.56
CA PRO A 116 0.28 0.45 15.62
C PRO A 116 0.46 1.16 16.97
N LYS A 117 1.67 1.62 17.32
CA LYS A 117 1.87 2.38 18.56
C LYS A 117 1.11 3.69 18.56
N LEU A 118 1.08 4.40 17.43
CA LEU A 118 0.28 5.62 17.29
C LEU A 118 -1.21 5.32 17.41
N ARG A 119 -1.71 4.26 16.74
CA ARG A 119 -3.11 3.81 16.84
C ARG A 119 -3.51 3.51 18.28
N ASP A 120 -2.64 2.82 19.01
CA ASP A 120 -2.93 2.32 20.36
C ASP A 120 -2.64 3.38 21.45
N GLY A 121 -2.32 4.62 21.07
CA GLY A 121 -2.10 5.74 21.98
C GLY A 121 -0.78 5.69 22.74
N GLN A 122 0.17 4.86 22.29
CA GLN A 122 1.51 4.72 22.87
C GLN A 122 2.49 5.79 22.37
N LEU A 123 2.14 6.49 21.29
CA LEU A 123 2.86 7.66 20.76
C LEU A 123 1.90 8.85 20.69
N SER A 124 2.38 10.04 21.03
CA SER A 124 1.63 11.29 20.87
C SER A 124 1.68 11.84 19.45
N GLY A 125 2.51 11.28 18.58
CA GLY A 125 2.68 11.67 17.19
C GLY A 125 3.80 10.86 16.55
N MET A 126 3.94 10.96 15.23
CA MET A 126 5.04 10.35 14.51
C MET A 126 5.44 11.15 13.27
N ASP A 127 6.70 11.03 12.87
CA ASP A 127 7.25 11.74 11.71
C ASP A 127 7.42 10.79 10.53
N SER A 128 7.05 11.23 9.32
CA SER A 128 7.40 10.51 8.10
C SER A 128 8.90 10.58 7.82
N LEU A 129 9.43 9.61 7.07
CA LEU A 129 10.80 9.68 6.56
C LEU A 129 10.94 10.89 5.60
N PRO A 130 11.97 11.73 5.80
CA PRO A 130 12.22 12.89 4.95
C PRO A 130 12.87 12.50 3.62
N THR A 131 12.74 13.37 2.63
CA THR A 131 13.58 13.38 1.43
C THR A 131 14.13 14.78 1.17
N ALA A 132 15.04 14.90 0.21
CA ALA A 132 15.53 16.21 -0.23
C ALA A 132 14.40 17.14 -0.73
N ALA A 133 13.30 16.59 -1.25
CA ALA A 133 12.18 17.36 -1.80
C ALA A 133 11.03 17.58 -0.80
N ILE A 134 10.87 16.70 0.19
CA ILE A 134 9.78 16.75 1.17
C ILE A 134 10.39 16.55 2.56
N PRO A 135 10.44 17.59 3.43
CA PRO A 135 10.89 17.40 4.80
C PRO A 135 9.95 16.45 5.55
N ALA A 136 10.40 15.90 6.67
CA ALA A 136 9.58 15.04 7.52
C ALA A 136 8.24 15.74 7.84
N GLN A 137 7.14 15.01 7.67
CA GLN A 137 5.80 15.49 8.00
C GLN A 137 5.41 14.93 9.37
N HIS A 138 5.06 15.81 10.30
CA HIS A 138 4.69 15.43 11.65
C HIS A 138 3.19 15.13 11.75
N TYR A 139 2.84 13.85 11.93
CA TYR A 139 1.49 13.40 12.19
C TYR A 139 1.23 13.45 13.69
N SER A 140 0.38 14.40 14.10
CA SER A 140 0.18 14.79 15.50
C SER A 140 -0.68 13.82 16.32
N SER A 141 -1.28 12.80 15.69
CA SER A 141 -2.11 11.79 16.36
C SER A 141 -2.54 10.68 15.38
N TRP A 142 -3.11 9.59 15.90
CA TRP A 142 -3.81 8.60 15.09
C TRP A 142 -4.90 9.21 14.19
N ALA A 143 -5.69 10.13 14.75
CA ALA A 143 -6.76 10.81 14.02
C ALA A 143 -6.23 11.67 12.86
N ASP A 144 -4.98 12.14 12.95
CA ASP A 144 -4.31 12.89 11.89
C ASP A 144 -3.98 11.99 10.69
N VAL A 145 -3.45 10.79 10.94
CA VAL A 145 -3.21 9.78 9.90
C VAL A 145 -4.52 9.38 9.22
N VAL A 146 -5.56 9.08 10.00
CA VAL A 146 -6.90 8.72 9.48
C VAL A 146 -7.46 9.85 8.60
N ARG A 147 -7.35 11.09 9.04
CA ARG A 147 -7.80 12.27 8.28
C ARG A 147 -7.04 12.43 6.97
N THR A 148 -5.74 12.17 6.97
CA THR A 148 -4.91 12.21 5.77
C THR A 148 -5.34 11.16 4.76
N LEU A 149 -5.53 9.91 5.19
CA LEU A 149 -6.01 8.84 4.33
C LEU A 149 -7.40 9.14 3.76
N ARG A 150 -8.34 9.59 4.61
CA ARG A 150 -9.69 10.01 4.17
C ARG A 150 -9.64 11.18 3.18
N ALA A 151 -8.72 12.13 3.37
CA ALA A 151 -8.53 13.26 2.47
C ALA A 151 -7.96 12.82 1.11
N ILE A 152 -7.04 11.85 1.06
CA ILE A 152 -6.55 11.25 -0.21
C ILE A 152 -7.69 10.55 -0.95
N VAL A 153 -8.44 9.68 -0.26
CA VAL A 153 -9.60 8.99 -0.86
C VAL A 153 -10.62 9.98 -1.39
N SER A 154 -10.95 11.01 -0.60
CA SER A 154 -11.90 12.06 -0.99
C SER A 154 -11.40 12.88 -2.19
N LEU A 155 -10.10 13.24 -2.21
CA LEU A 155 -9.49 13.98 -3.31
C LEU A 155 -9.56 13.19 -4.60
N GLU A 156 -9.16 11.92 -4.56
CA GLU A 156 -9.09 11.06 -5.74
C GLU A 156 -10.47 10.59 -6.22
N ARG A 157 -11.49 10.59 -5.37
CA ARG A 157 -12.87 10.33 -5.77
C ARG A 157 -13.53 11.49 -6.53
N ARG A 158 -12.98 12.71 -6.47
CA ARG A 158 -13.60 13.87 -7.16
C ARG A 158 -13.73 13.60 -8.65
N GLY A 159 -14.97 13.69 -9.14
CA GLY A 159 -15.31 13.45 -10.55
C GLY A 159 -15.42 11.97 -10.94
N ALA A 160 -15.19 11.01 -10.04
CA ALA A 160 -15.39 9.60 -10.35
C ALA A 160 -16.87 9.32 -10.69
N THR A 161 -17.11 8.43 -11.65
CA THR A 161 -18.45 8.08 -12.13
C THR A 161 -19.12 6.96 -11.34
N ASN A 162 -18.35 6.15 -10.61
CA ASN A 162 -18.89 5.12 -9.73
C ASN A 162 -19.28 5.73 -8.37
N PRO A 163 -20.53 5.57 -7.91
CA PRO A 163 -20.99 6.14 -6.64
C PRO A 163 -20.34 5.48 -5.43
N HIS A 164 -19.96 4.19 -5.56
CA HIS A 164 -19.41 3.38 -4.47
C HIS A 164 -18.08 2.76 -4.89
N PRO A 165 -16.96 3.52 -4.87
CA PRO A 165 -15.67 3.00 -5.27
C PRO A 165 -15.20 1.88 -4.34
N TRP A 166 -14.55 0.88 -4.93
CA TRP A 166 -13.93 -0.21 -4.18
C TRP A 166 -12.61 0.23 -3.58
N VAL A 167 -12.39 -0.16 -2.32
CA VAL A 167 -11.12 -0.02 -1.62
C VAL A 167 -10.62 -1.39 -1.19
N ASN A 168 -9.47 -1.77 -1.73
CA ASN A 168 -8.76 -3.02 -1.46
C ASN A 168 -7.70 -2.79 -0.37
N ALA A 169 -7.81 -3.45 0.77
CA ALA A 169 -6.86 -3.34 1.89
C ALA A 169 -6.75 -4.64 2.68
N SER A 170 -5.72 -4.78 3.53
CA SER A 170 -5.58 -5.96 4.40
C SER A 170 -6.80 -6.12 5.31
N ASP A 171 -7.20 -7.35 5.63
CA ASP A 171 -8.35 -7.63 6.47
C ASP A 171 -8.05 -7.24 7.91
N TYR A 172 -8.81 -6.27 8.42
CA TYR A 172 -8.74 -5.83 9.80
C TYR A 172 -9.16 -6.94 10.78
N ASN A 173 -9.89 -7.96 10.36
CA ASN A 173 -10.40 -8.98 11.27
C ASN A 173 -9.31 -9.99 11.63
N ARG A 174 -8.74 -9.85 12.83
CA ARG A 174 -7.68 -10.71 13.38
C ARG A 174 -8.06 -12.20 13.42
N ALA A 175 -9.34 -12.55 13.48
CA ALA A 175 -9.77 -13.95 13.43
C ALA A 175 -9.77 -14.51 12.00
N ARG A 176 -9.83 -13.65 10.97
CA ARG A 176 -9.85 -14.05 9.55
C ARG A 176 -8.50 -13.93 8.87
N ASN A 177 -7.65 -13.09 9.43
CA ASN A 177 -6.29 -12.83 9.00
C ASN A 177 -5.42 -12.81 10.26
N PRO A 178 -5.23 -13.96 10.94
CA PRO A 178 -4.45 -14.05 12.17
C PRO A 178 -2.97 -13.80 11.91
N GLU A 179 -2.26 -13.36 12.96
CA GLU A 179 -0.80 -13.19 12.95
C GLU A 179 -0.27 -12.33 11.79
N ASP A 180 -1.10 -11.42 11.29
CA ASP A 180 -0.71 -10.49 10.24
C ASP A 180 0.17 -9.36 10.79
N HIS A 181 0.87 -8.67 9.89
CA HIS A 181 1.72 -7.56 10.25
C HIS A 181 0.95 -6.47 11.02
N PRO A 182 1.47 -5.97 12.16
CA PRO A 182 0.81 -4.91 12.93
C PRO A 182 0.48 -3.65 12.13
N ASP A 183 1.33 -3.26 11.17
CA ASP A 183 1.05 -2.13 10.27
C ASP A 183 -0.11 -2.43 9.31
N HIS A 184 -0.29 -3.67 8.84
CA HIS A 184 -1.44 -4.05 8.01
C HIS A 184 -2.74 -3.83 8.77
N TYR A 185 -2.77 -4.28 10.03
CA TYR A 185 -3.92 -4.08 10.90
C TYR A 185 -4.18 -2.60 11.18
N ALA A 186 -3.14 -1.81 11.47
CA ALA A 186 -3.31 -0.39 11.73
C ALA A 186 -3.88 0.32 10.49
N THR A 187 -3.31 0.08 9.31
CA THR A 187 -3.82 0.63 8.04
C THR A 187 -5.27 0.22 7.78
N ALA A 188 -5.62 -1.06 8.01
CA ALA A 188 -6.98 -1.54 7.85
C ALA A 188 -7.97 -0.90 8.85
N ASP A 189 -7.57 -0.72 10.11
CA ASP A 189 -8.37 -0.06 11.14
C ASP A 189 -8.63 1.41 10.80
N ALA A 190 -7.61 2.13 10.28
CA ALA A 190 -7.76 3.51 9.83
C ALA A 190 -8.82 3.62 8.74
N LEU A 191 -8.74 2.77 7.71
CA LEU A 191 -9.67 2.74 6.59
C LEU A 191 -11.08 2.35 7.04
N ARG A 192 -11.22 1.32 7.87
CA ARG A 192 -12.51 0.86 8.39
C ARG A 192 -13.26 1.96 9.13
N SER A 193 -12.55 2.87 9.79
CA SER A 193 -13.15 3.95 10.58
C SER A 193 -14.00 4.94 9.76
N PHE A 194 -13.78 5.06 8.44
CA PHE A 194 -14.49 6.03 7.61
C PHE A 194 -15.10 5.48 6.32
N LEU A 195 -14.57 4.39 5.72
CA LEU A 195 -15.00 3.95 4.38
C LEU A 195 -16.49 3.57 4.28
N GLY A 196 -17.05 2.99 5.36
CA GLY A 196 -18.50 2.71 5.47
C GLY A 196 -19.34 3.97 5.38
N GLN A 197 -18.99 4.96 6.20
CA GLN A 197 -19.69 6.24 6.27
C GLN A 197 -19.53 7.05 4.98
N ASP A 198 -18.40 6.89 4.29
CA ASP A 198 -18.10 7.58 3.03
C ASP A 198 -18.69 6.89 1.80
N GLY A 199 -19.42 5.78 1.96
CA GLY A 199 -20.11 5.15 0.85
C GLY A 199 -19.20 4.35 -0.10
N CYS A 200 -18.00 3.93 0.34
CA CYS A 200 -17.10 3.10 -0.46
C CYS A 200 -17.42 1.61 -0.28
N ASN A 201 -17.28 0.77 -1.30
CA ASN A 201 -17.24 -0.68 -1.08
C ASN A 201 -15.85 -1.10 -0.56
N ARG A 202 -15.76 -2.18 0.21
CA ARG A 202 -14.48 -2.65 0.78
C ARG A 202 -14.23 -4.10 0.39
N ALA A 203 -13.02 -4.36 -0.09
CA ALA A 203 -12.47 -5.70 -0.21
C ALA A 203 -11.34 -5.83 0.83
N TRP A 204 -11.52 -6.77 1.77
CA TRP A 204 -10.62 -7.04 2.88
C TRP A 204 -9.84 -8.32 2.59
N TRP A 205 -8.54 -8.17 2.38
CA TRP A 205 -7.64 -9.19 1.87
C TRP A 205 -6.84 -9.85 2.99
N VAL A 206 -6.79 -11.16 3.01
CA VAL A 206 -5.91 -11.90 3.92
C VAL A 206 -4.47 -11.77 3.41
N SER A 207 -3.53 -11.49 4.31
CA SER A 207 -2.13 -11.22 3.98
C SER A 207 -1.24 -12.38 4.41
N TYR A 208 -0.50 -12.29 5.52
CA TYR A 208 0.49 -13.31 5.90
C TYR A 208 -0.09 -14.71 6.09
N ASP A 209 -1.28 -14.82 6.67
CA ASP A 209 -2.02 -16.08 6.85
C ASP A 209 -2.33 -16.81 5.54
N THR A 210 -2.23 -16.14 4.38
CA THR A 210 -2.34 -16.86 3.10
C THR A 210 -1.26 -17.92 2.95
N ALA A 211 -0.09 -17.83 3.61
CA ALA A 211 0.93 -18.87 3.56
C ALA A 211 0.39 -20.27 3.93
N ASP A 212 -0.58 -20.32 4.84
CA ASP A 212 -1.19 -21.56 5.36
C ASP A 212 -2.44 -22.00 4.56
N ARG A 213 -2.72 -21.32 3.45
CA ARG A 213 -3.86 -21.61 2.57
C ARG A 213 -3.42 -22.29 1.28
N PRO A 214 -4.30 -23.07 0.62
CA PRO A 214 -4.02 -23.61 -0.71
C PRO A 214 -3.70 -22.50 -1.72
N ALA A 215 -2.90 -22.81 -2.74
CA ALA A 215 -2.80 -21.94 -3.91
C ALA A 215 -4.15 -21.87 -4.62
N ASN A 216 -4.61 -20.66 -4.96
CA ASN A 216 -5.86 -20.44 -5.70
C ASN A 216 -5.67 -19.66 -7.02
N LEU A 217 -4.43 -19.25 -7.32
CA LEU A 217 -4.06 -18.68 -8.61
C LEU A 217 -3.22 -19.67 -9.43
N SER A 218 -3.45 -19.70 -10.74
CA SER A 218 -2.68 -20.52 -11.68
C SER A 218 -2.76 -19.95 -13.10
N GLY A 219 -1.92 -20.45 -14.01
CA GLY A 219 -1.94 -20.03 -15.42
C GLY A 219 -1.80 -18.51 -15.57
N THR A 220 -2.69 -17.91 -16.35
CA THR A 220 -2.64 -16.48 -16.70
C THR A 220 -2.80 -15.57 -15.47
N THR A 221 -3.66 -15.90 -14.50
CA THR A 221 -3.87 -15.03 -13.33
C THR A 221 -2.60 -14.95 -12.46
N LEU A 222 -1.94 -16.09 -12.26
CA LEU A 222 -0.65 -16.14 -11.56
C LEU A 222 0.45 -15.43 -12.36
N ALA A 223 0.49 -15.60 -13.69
CA ALA A 223 1.48 -14.95 -14.55
C ALA A 223 1.33 -13.41 -14.53
N ASN A 224 0.10 -12.90 -14.54
CA ASN A 224 -0.21 -11.47 -14.46
C ASN A 224 0.28 -10.86 -13.14
N LYS A 225 -0.03 -11.50 -12.01
CA LYS A 225 0.46 -11.10 -10.68
C LYS A 225 1.99 -11.15 -10.63
N ARG A 226 2.58 -12.22 -11.17
CA ARG A 226 4.04 -12.41 -11.22
C ARG A 226 4.74 -11.30 -11.99
N ARG A 227 4.16 -10.88 -13.11
CA ARG A 227 4.69 -9.80 -13.94
C ARG A 227 4.80 -8.49 -13.17
N LEU A 228 3.79 -8.12 -12.38
CA LEU A 228 3.88 -6.91 -11.56
C LEU A 228 5.02 -7.02 -10.52
N TYR A 229 5.08 -8.15 -9.80
CA TYR A 229 6.07 -8.33 -8.74
C TYR A 229 7.50 -8.46 -9.26
N TYR A 230 7.76 -9.30 -10.27
CA TYR A 230 9.12 -9.54 -10.75
C TYR A 230 9.61 -8.52 -11.77
N ASP A 231 8.80 -8.22 -12.79
CA ASP A 231 9.25 -7.38 -13.91
C ASP A 231 9.18 -5.88 -13.56
N GLY A 232 8.41 -5.51 -12.54
CA GLY A 232 8.37 -4.17 -11.97
C GLY A 232 9.17 -4.06 -10.68
N TYR A 233 8.62 -4.58 -9.58
CA TYR A 233 9.17 -4.35 -8.25
C TYR A 233 10.56 -4.95 -8.03
N VAL A 234 10.73 -6.25 -8.26
CA VAL A 234 12.03 -6.92 -8.04
C VAL A 234 13.07 -6.41 -9.02
N ASP A 235 12.76 -6.23 -10.31
CA ASP A 235 13.69 -5.70 -11.31
C ASP A 235 14.23 -4.31 -10.90
N LEU A 236 13.34 -3.35 -10.65
CA LEU A 236 13.79 -2.00 -10.33
C LEU A 236 14.49 -1.93 -8.97
N THR A 237 13.97 -2.63 -7.96
CA THR A 237 14.63 -2.71 -6.64
C THR A 237 16.04 -3.32 -6.79
N THR A 238 16.20 -4.35 -7.61
CA THR A 238 17.51 -4.95 -7.90
C THR A 238 18.48 -3.96 -8.53
N ARG A 239 18.01 -3.18 -9.52
CA ARG A 239 18.83 -2.17 -10.20
C ARG A 239 19.27 -1.06 -9.25
N ILE A 240 18.37 -0.60 -8.36
CA ILE A 240 18.67 0.45 -7.39
C ILE A 240 19.65 -0.06 -6.32
N MET A 241 19.39 -1.24 -5.76
CA MET A 241 20.20 -1.80 -4.67
C MET A 241 21.50 -2.47 -5.14
N GLY A 242 21.68 -2.63 -6.45
CA GLY A 242 22.80 -3.37 -7.05
C GLY A 242 22.79 -4.88 -6.79
N ARG A 243 21.73 -5.39 -6.15
CA ARG A 243 21.53 -6.81 -5.85
C ARG A 243 20.05 -7.13 -5.71
N LYS A 244 19.68 -8.36 -6.05
CA LYS A 244 18.32 -8.87 -5.87
C LYS A 244 18.00 -8.93 -4.37
N PRO A 245 16.84 -8.41 -3.91
CA PRO A 245 16.42 -8.58 -2.53
C PRO A 245 16.39 -10.07 -2.15
N PRO A 246 17.08 -10.50 -1.08
CA PRO A 246 17.19 -11.91 -0.74
C PRO A 246 15.84 -12.56 -0.39
N GLU A 247 14.89 -11.78 0.10
CA GLU A 247 13.56 -12.22 0.53
C GLU A 247 12.60 -12.50 -0.64
N CYS A 248 12.76 -11.84 -1.79
CA CYS A 248 11.67 -11.78 -2.78
C CYS A 248 11.22 -13.15 -3.34
N ASP A 249 12.14 -14.10 -3.54
CA ASP A 249 11.76 -15.46 -3.98
C ASP A 249 11.08 -16.24 -2.85
N ALA A 250 11.54 -16.07 -1.61
CA ALA A 250 10.94 -16.72 -0.45
C ALA A 250 9.51 -16.20 -0.20
N GLU A 251 9.32 -14.88 -0.29
CA GLU A 251 8.01 -14.23 -0.20
C GLU A 251 7.08 -14.68 -1.33
N TRP A 252 7.57 -14.68 -2.57
CA TRP A 252 6.78 -15.15 -3.71
C TRP A 252 6.33 -16.60 -3.54
N ASN A 253 7.21 -17.48 -3.07
CA ASN A 253 6.87 -18.88 -2.83
C ASN A 253 5.79 -19.03 -1.73
N ARG A 254 5.82 -18.16 -0.70
CA ARG A 254 4.84 -18.17 0.39
C ARG A 254 3.49 -17.60 -0.04
N TRP A 255 3.45 -16.53 -0.82
CA TRP A 255 2.21 -15.76 -1.01
C TRP A 255 1.80 -15.53 -2.48
N GLY A 256 2.75 -15.63 -3.42
CA GLY A 256 2.53 -15.27 -4.82
C GLY A 256 1.36 -15.98 -5.49
N ALA A 257 1.13 -17.25 -5.19
CA ALA A 257 0.05 -18.06 -5.80
C ALA A 257 -1.32 -17.96 -5.10
N ARG A 258 -1.51 -16.96 -4.20
CA ARG A 258 -2.64 -16.89 -3.28
C ARG A 258 -3.20 -15.48 -3.20
N ASP A 259 -4.51 -15.36 -3.39
CA ASP A 259 -5.27 -14.11 -3.29
C ASP A 259 -6.61 -14.45 -2.60
N TYR A 260 -6.77 -14.07 -1.33
CA TYR A 260 -7.96 -14.38 -0.53
C TYR A 260 -8.56 -13.10 0.02
N TRP A 261 -9.85 -12.85 -0.22
CA TRP A 261 -10.53 -11.68 0.31
C TRP A 261 -11.99 -11.96 0.63
N ARG A 262 -12.60 -10.99 1.30
CA ARG A 262 -14.05 -10.88 1.48
C ARG A 262 -14.49 -9.47 1.15
N GLU A 263 -15.76 -9.33 0.86
CA GLU A 263 -16.34 -8.07 0.43
C GLU A 263 -17.38 -7.56 1.43
N GLU A 264 -17.45 -6.24 1.54
CA GLU A 264 -18.50 -5.52 2.26
C GLU A 264 -18.97 -4.37 1.39
N THR A 265 -20.24 -4.40 0.98
CA THR A 265 -20.88 -3.30 0.24
C THR A 265 -21.56 -2.32 1.20
N VAL A 266 -21.80 -1.09 0.75
CA VAL A 266 -22.60 -0.09 1.48
C VAL A 266 -24.09 -0.28 1.27
#